data_AF-A0A354YZG9-F1
#
_entry.id   AF-A0A354YZG9-F1
#
_cell.length_a   1.000
_cell.length_b   1.000
_cell.length_c   1.000
_cell.angle_alpha   90.00
_cell.angle_beta   90.00
_cell.angle_gamma   90.00
#
_symmetry.space_group_name_H-M   'P 1'
#
loop_
_entity.id
_entity.type
_entity.pdbx_description
1 polymer ?
#
loop_
_entity_poly.entity_id
_entity_poly.type
_entity_poly.pdbx_seq_one_letter_code
_entity_poly.pdbx_strand_id
1 'polypeptide(L)' 'MARERQLLCVLREGEFGAPACHARIEARLLARIGRREGSPWFPGRQVMISRNDYGVGLFNGDVGLCLADAEG' A
#
# COMPACT_ATOMS: atom_id res chain seq x y z
N MET A 1 -16.22 5.52 0.56
CA MET A 1 -14.97 6.13 1.07
C MET A 1 -14.30 6.80 -0.12
N ALA A 2 -14.36 8.12 -0.22
CA ALA A 2 -13.78 8.83 -1.36
C ALA A 2 -12.25 8.90 -1.22
N ARG A 3 -11.53 8.71 -2.33
CA ARG A 3 -10.07 8.86 -2.39
C ARG A 3 -9.71 10.34 -2.37
N GLU A 4 -9.62 10.92 -1.17
CA GLU A 4 -9.42 12.36 -0.97
C GLU A 4 -8.04 12.86 -1.41
N ARG A 5 -7.00 12.01 -1.26
CA ARG A 5 -5.60 12.39 -1.50
C ARG A 5 -4.84 11.23 -2.13
N GLN A 6 -3.92 11.55 -3.05
CA GLN A 6 -2.94 10.61 -3.59
C GLN A 6 -1.64 11.33 -3.91
N LEU A 7 -0.53 10.73 -3.52
CA LEU A 7 0.80 11.16 -3.94
C LEU A 7 1.07 10.62 -5.35
N LEU A 8 1.47 11.51 -6.26
CA LEU A 8 1.90 11.15 -7.61
C LEU A 8 3.39 11.41 -7.74
N CYS A 9 4.12 10.42 -8.26
CA CYS A 9 5.54 10.51 -8.55
C CYS A 9 5.74 10.50 -10.07
N VAL A 10 6.54 11.43 -10.58
CA VAL A 10 6.90 11.46 -12.01
C VAL A 10 7.92 10.35 -12.33
N LEU A 11 8.82 10.07 -11.39
CA LEU A 11 9.86 9.06 -11.55
C LEU A 11 9.35 7.68 -11.13
N ARG A 12 9.81 6.63 -11.83
CA ARG A 12 9.55 5.23 -11.46
C ARG A 12 10.46 4.76 -10.32
N GLU A 13 11.70 5.23 -10.30
CA GLU A 13 12.75 4.83 -9.36
C GLU A 13 13.53 6.05 -8.87
N GLY A 14 14.45 5.83 -7.92
CA GLY A 14 15.23 6.88 -7.26
C GLY A 14 14.52 7.48 -6.05
N GLU A 15 15.15 8.48 -5.42
CA GLU A 15 14.71 9.08 -4.16
C GLU A 15 13.26 9.62 -4.20
N PHE A 16 12.84 10.12 -5.36
CA PHE A 16 11.49 10.66 -5.59
C PHE A 16 10.59 9.71 -6.41
N GLY A 17 11.03 8.47 -6.62
CA GLY A 17 10.25 7.43 -7.26
C GLY A 17 9.18 6.86 -6.33
N ALA A 18 8.12 6.30 -6.92
CA ALA A 18 7.00 5.74 -6.15
C ALA A 18 7.43 4.71 -5.07
N PRO A 19 8.38 3.78 -5.33
CA PRO A 19 8.83 2.83 -4.31
C PRO A 19 9.51 3.50 -3.10
N ALA A 20 10.37 4.49 -3.33
CA ALA A 20 11.06 5.20 -2.25
C ALA A 20 10.10 6.04 -1.42
N CYS A 21 9.15 6.74 -2.07
CA CYS A 21 8.09 7.47 -1.38
C CYS A 21 7.19 6.53 -0.56
N HIS A 22 6.79 5.38 -1.12
CA HIS A 22 6.01 4.37 -0.42
C HIS A 22 6.73 3.89 0.84
N ALA A 23 7.99 3.47 0.74
CA ALA A 23 8.78 2.97 1.86
C ALA A 23 8.91 4.01 3.00
N ARG A 24 9.10 5.30 2.66
CA ARG A 24 9.17 6.38 3.65
C ARG A 24 7.84 6.61 4.38
N ILE A 25 6.73 6.59 3.64
CA ILE A 25 5.38 6.73 4.22
C ILE A 25 5.08 5.53 5.12
N GLU A 26 5.35 4.33 4.63
CA GLU A 26 5.15 3.08 5.35
C GLU A 26 5.95 3.04 6.65
N ALA A 27 7.25 3.32 6.64
CA ALA A 27 8.07 3.37 7.84
C ALA A 27 7.51 4.36 8.88
N ARG A 28 7.01 5.52 8.43
CA ARG A 28 6.40 6.51 9.32
C ARG A 28 5.06 6.05 9.90
N LEU A 29 4.27 5.29 9.16
CA LEU A 29 3.02 4.69 9.62
C LEU A 29 3.28 3.55 10.61
N LEU A 30 4.21 2.65 10.29
CA LEU A 30 4.61 1.53 11.16
C LEU A 30 5.12 2.02 12.52
N ALA A 31 5.98 3.05 12.52
CA ALA A 31 6.47 3.68 13.74
C ALA A 31 5.36 4.26 14.63
N ARG A 32 4.22 4.68 14.04
CA ARG A 32 3.07 5.21 14.79
C ARG A 32 2.18 4.12 15.38
N ILE A 33 2.03 3.00 14.67
CA ILE A 33 1.18 1.88 15.12
C ILE A 33 1.94 0.87 16.01
N GLY A 34 3.24 1.08 16.23
CA GLY A 34 4.06 0.26 17.13
C GLY A 34 4.30 -1.17 16.63
N ARG A 35 4.10 -1.45 15.33
CA ARG A 35 4.40 -2.77 14.76
C ARG A 35 5.85 -2.84 14.26
N ARG A 36 6.51 -3.97 14.53
CA ARG A 36 7.89 -4.24 14.11
C ARG A 36 7.97 -4.49 12.60
N GLU A 37 9.04 -3.99 12.01
CA GLU A 37 9.46 -4.32 10.65
C GLU A 37 9.66 -5.85 10.54
N GLY A 38 9.06 -6.47 9.52
CA GLY A 38 9.29 -7.89 9.23
C GLY A 38 8.11 -8.62 8.56
N SER A 39 6.87 -8.22 8.83
CA SER A 39 5.71 -8.74 8.10
C SER A 39 5.42 -7.86 6.87
N PRO A 40 5.30 -8.41 5.66
CA PRO A 40 4.89 -7.66 4.48
C PRO A 40 3.43 -7.18 4.56
N TRP A 41 2.65 -7.72 5.50
CA TRP A 41 1.22 -7.43 5.68
C TRP A 41 0.94 -6.89 7.09
N PHE A 42 0.21 -5.78 7.13
CA PHE A 42 -0.30 -5.19 8.37
C PHE A 42 -1.60 -4.42 8.11
N PRO A 43 -2.50 -4.32 9.11
CA PRO A 43 -3.73 -3.55 8.97
C PRO A 43 -3.45 -2.08 8.62
N GLY A 44 -4.15 -1.58 7.62
CA GLY A 44 -3.97 -0.22 7.09
C GLY A 44 -2.94 -0.11 5.96
N ARG A 45 -2.24 -1.19 5.59
CA ARG A 45 -1.40 -1.21 4.38
C ARG A 45 -2.25 -1.01 3.13
N GLN A 46 -1.96 0.00 2.33
CA GLN A 46 -2.54 0.16 1.00
C GLN A 46 -1.85 -0.77 0.00
N VAL A 47 -2.64 -1.40 -0.87
CA VAL A 47 -2.15 -2.27 -1.94
C VAL A 47 -2.72 -1.87 -3.29
N MET A 48 -2.02 -2.25 -4.34
CA MET A 48 -2.43 -2.05 -5.72
C MET A 48 -2.28 -3.36 -6.48
N ILE A 49 -3.28 -3.69 -7.27
CA ILE A 49 -3.26 -4.84 -8.17
C ILE A 49 -2.35 -4.50 -9.35
N SER A 50 -1.39 -5.39 -9.65
CA SER A 50 -0.40 -5.19 -10.72
C SER A 50 -0.73 -5.94 -12.02
N ARG A 51 -1.70 -6.85 -11.98
CA ARG A 51 -2.15 -7.68 -13.11
C ARG A 51 -3.62 -8.02 -12.97
N ASN A 52 -4.34 -8.11 -14.08
CA ASN A 52 -5.75 -8.48 -14.07
C ASN A 52 -5.93 -9.92 -13.59
N ASP A 53 -6.93 -10.13 -12.74
CA ASP A 53 -7.48 -11.44 -12.39
C ASP A 53 -8.99 -11.41 -12.60
N TYR A 54 -9.43 -12.01 -13.71
CA TYR A 54 -10.83 -12.04 -14.10
C TYR A 54 -11.67 -13.00 -13.25
N GLY A 55 -11.06 -13.97 -12.56
CA GLY A 55 -11.78 -14.93 -11.72
C GLY A 55 -12.40 -14.28 -10.49
N VAL A 56 -11.76 -13.23 -9.98
CA VAL A 56 -12.22 -12.44 -8.83
C VAL A 56 -12.63 -11.00 -9.20
N GLY A 57 -12.62 -10.66 -10.50
CA GLY A 57 -13.04 -9.35 -11.00
C GLY A 57 -12.09 -8.20 -10.61
N LEU A 58 -10.79 -8.48 -10.45
CA LEU A 58 -9.77 -7.48 -10.12
C LEU A 58 -8.98 -7.08 -11.37
N PHE A 59 -8.70 -5.77 -11.49
CA PHE A 59 -8.01 -5.19 -12.63
C PHE A 59 -6.72 -4.48 -12.20
N ASN A 60 -5.74 -4.43 -13.10
CA ASN A 60 -4.49 -3.72 -12.88
C ASN A 60 -4.77 -2.23 -12.59
N GLY A 61 -4.24 -1.74 -11.47
CA GLY A 61 -4.48 -0.37 -10.98
C GLY A 61 -5.58 -0.28 -9.93
N ASP A 62 -6.36 -1.34 -9.68
CA ASP A 62 -7.28 -1.39 -8.56
C ASP A 62 -6.52 -1.24 -7.25
N VAL A 63 -7.10 -0.48 -6.32
CA VAL A 63 -6.50 -0.17 -5.03
C VAL A 63 -7.32 -0.77 -3.89
N GLY A 64 -6.63 -1.36 -2.93
CA GLY A 64 -7.22 -2.00 -1.76
C GLY A 64 -6.56 -1.57 -0.46
N LEU A 65 -7.18 -1.94 0.65
CA LEU A 65 -6.66 -1.74 1.99
C LEU A 65 -6.62 -3.09 2.71
N CYS A 66 -5.46 -3.43 3.28
CA CYS A 66 -5.34 -4.59 4.16
C CYS A 66 -6.07 -4.29 5.47
N LEU A 67 -7.00 -5.17 5.85
CA LEU A 67 -7.73 -5.11 7.10
C LEU A 67 -7.29 -6.30 7.97
N ALA A 68 -7.34 -6.12 9.29
CA ALA A 68 -7.23 -7.26 10.20
C ALA A 68 -8.46 -8.16 9.97
N ASP A 69 -8.24 -9.47 9.99
CA ASP A 69 -9.34 -10.41 10.08
C ASP A 69 -9.75 -10.61 11.55
N ALA A 70 -10.52 -11.65 11.84
CA ALA A 70 -10.96 -11.95 13.20
C ALA A 70 -9.80 -12.38 14.14
N GLU A 71 -8.64 -12.74 13.58
CA GLU A 71 -7.51 -13.34 14.30
C GLU A 71 -6.34 -12.35 14.50
N GLY A 72 -6.31 -11.22 13.78
CA GLY A 72 -5.46 -10.04 14.08
C GLY A 72 -4.38 -9.71 13.06
#